data_AF-A0A8M1KGH5-F1
#
_entry.id   AF-A0A8M1KGH5-F1
#
_cell.length_a   1.000
_cell.length_b   1.000
_cell.length_c   1.000
_cell.angle_alpha   90.00
_cell.angle_beta   90.00
_cell.angle_gamma   90.00
#
_symmetry.space_group_name_H-M   'P 1'
#
loop_
_entity.id
_entity.type
_entity.pdbx_description
1 polymer ?
#
loop_
_entity_poly.entity_id
_entity_poly.type
_entity_poly.pdbx_seq_one_letter_code
_entity_poly.pdbx_strand_id
1 'polypeptide(L)'
;MAGSLSPSMKKSMIILQKSAVDKALKHEDGRFDLFLRFLLGLSLESNQTLLHGLLQRGQNQMGNEETISYIKEKIREVPSSERVINLFHCLHELNDHSLVEEVQRLLSAGTLSGAELSPAQWSALVFVLLTSEQKLDEFDLKKYIRSDEGLLRLQPVVEESQKAQLNSCGLTERSCTALACILSKPSSKLKNVDLSDNSIGDIGVQELSSGLENPNCALETLRLSDCSITEEGYAR
;
A
#
# COMPACT_ATOMS: atom_id res chain seq x y z
N MET A 1 -31.07 -1.32 37.43
CA MET A 1 -31.64 -1.00 36.10
C MET A 1 -30.53 -0.41 35.26
N ALA A 2 -30.05 -1.11 34.24
CA ALA A 2 -29.01 -0.62 33.34
C ALA A 2 -29.68 0.18 32.21
N GLY A 3 -29.32 1.46 32.08
CA GLY A 3 -29.82 2.32 31.01
C GLY A 3 -29.20 1.93 29.67
N SER A 4 -30.03 1.59 28.68
CA SER A 4 -29.55 1.43 27.31
C SER A 4 -29.11 2.77 26.75
N LEU A 5 -28.04 2.78 25.95
CA LEU A 5 -27.71 3.93 25.12
C LEU A 5 -28.87 4.21 24.17
N SER A 6 -29.31 5.48 24.13
CA SER A 6 -30.37 5.88 23.23
C SER A 6 -29.96 5.60 21.78
N PRO A 7 -30.90 5.25 20.89
CA PRO A 7 -30.62 5.09 19.44
C PRO A 7 -29.85 6.25 18.82
N SER A 8 -29.95 7.45 19.40
CA SER A 8 -29.20 8.65 19.04
C SER A 8 -27.69 8.48 19.17
N MET A 9 -27.19 7.97 20.31
CA MET A 9 -25.75 7.83 20.55
C MET A 9 -25.08 6.76 19.68
N LYS A 10 -25.82 5.71 19.32
CA LYS A 10 -25.34 4.67 18.39
C LYS A 10 -25.11 5.24 17.00
N LYS A 11 -26.09 5.99 16.51
CA LYS A 11 -26.00 6.71 15.23
C LYS A 11 -24.84 7.72 15.26
N SER A 12 -24.59 8.36 16.40
CA SER A 12 -23.46 9.28 16.57
C SER A 12 -22.09 8.60 16.40
N MET A 13 -21.90 7.36 16.87
CA MET A 13 -20.60 6.67 16.75
C MET A 13 -20.30 6.27 15.30
N ILE A 14 -21.27 5.70 14.58
CA ILE A 14 -21.10 5.35 13.16
C ILE A 14 -20.85 6.62 12.33
N ILE A 15 -21.59 7.70 12.60
CA ILE A 15 -21.36 9.00 11.95
C ILE A 15 -19.95 9.51 12.23
N LEU A 16 -19.47 9.40 13.47
CA LEU A 16 -18.11 9.81 13.84
C LEU A 16 -17.06 9.01 13.08
N GLN A 17 -17.20 7.68 13.03
CA GLN A 17 -16.28 6.80 12.31
C GLN A 17 -16.25 7.09 10.81
N LYS A 18 -17.42 7.21 10.16
CA LYS A 18 -17.50 7.56 8.73
C LYS A 18 -16.87 8.93 8.45
N SER A 19 -17.15 9.92 9.30
CA SER A 19 -16.53 11.25 9.20
C SER A 19 -15.01 11.21 9.38
N ALA A 20 -14.51 10.35 10.28
CA ALA A 20 -13.08 10.14 10.46
C ALA A 20 -12.43 9.47 9.24
N VAL A 21 -13.09 8.48 8.62
CA VAL A 21 -12.65 7.87 7.35
C VAL A 21 -12.55 8.93 6.26
N ASP A 22 -13.60 9.72 6.04
CA ASP A 22 -13.61 10.80 5.05
C ASP A 22 -12.51 11.83 5.31
N LYS A 23 -12.28 12.17 6.59
CA LYS A 23 -11.25 13.15 6.96
C LYS A 23 -9.85 12.60 6.73
N ALA A 24 -9.59 11.32 7.02
CA ALA A 24 -8.30 10.70 6.74
C ALA A 24 -8.02 10.66 5.23
N LEU A 25 -9.02 10.29 4.41
CA LEU A 25 -8.89 10.26 2.96
C LEU A 25 -8.61 11.63 2.32
N LYS A 26 -9.11 12.73 2.93
CA LYS A 26 -8.86 14.10 2.45
C LYS A 26 -7.43 14.61 2.70
N HIS A 27 -6.67 13.96 3.58
CA HIS A 27 -5.36 14.43 3.99
C HIS A 27 -4.24 13.51 3.46
N GLU A 28 -3.61 13.95 2.37
CA GLU A 28 -2.53 13.21 1.68
C GLU A 28 -1.25 13.03 2.50
N ASP A 29 -1.11 13.73 3.64
CA ASP A 29 0.01 13.56 4.56
C ASP A 29 -0.17 12.36 5.52
N GLY A 30 -1.32 11.68 5.48
CA GLY A 30 -1.59 10.50 6.32
C GLY A 30 -1.68 10.80 7.82
N ARG A 31 -1.74 12.08 8.23
CA ARG A 31 -1.68 12.47 9.65
C ARG A 31 -2.78 11.89 10.52
N PHE A 32 -3.89 11.47 9.92
CA PHE A 32 -5.03 10.88 10.62
C PHE A 32 -5.07 9.35 10.52
N ASP A 33 -4.10 8.71 9.85
CA ASP A 33 -4.14 7.28 9.56
C ASP A 33 -4.10 6.45 10.85
N LEU A 34 -3.12 6.73 11.72
CA LEU A 34 -3.00 6.07 13.02
C LEU A 34 -4.18 6.38 13.95
N PHE A 35 -4.66 7.63 13.93
CA PHE A 35 -5.82 8.04 14.71
C PHE A 35 -7.07 7.24 14.29
N LEU A 36 -7.29 7.10 12.98
CA LEU A 36 -8.43 6.35 12.44
C LEU A 36 -8.35 4.88 12.84
N ARG A 37 -7.19 4.24 12.68
CA ARG A 37 -6.96 2.85 13.11
C ARG A 37 -7.27 2.67 14.59
N PHE A 38 -6.77 3.57 15.44
CA PHE A 38 -7.02 3.52 16.87
C PHE A 38 -8.51 3.70 17.20
N LEU A 39 -9.17 4.69 16.59
CA LEU A 39 -10.60 4.95 16.78
C LEU A 39 -11.47 3.74 16.42
N LEU A 40 -11.14 3.06 15.32
CA LEU A 40 -11.85 1.85 14.88
C LEU A 40 -11.52 0.64 15.75
N GLY A 41 -10.25 0.46 16.13
CA GLY A 41 -9.86 -0.58 17.08
C GLY A 41 -10.59 -0.45 18.42
N LEU A 42 -10.78 0.77 18.93
CA LEU A 42 -11.55 1.02 20.16
C LEU A 42 -13.03 0.63 20.06
N SER A 43 -13.60 0.58 18.85
CA SER A 43 -15.00 0.20 18.68
C SER A 43 -15.23 -1.31 18.70
N LEU A 44 -14.18 -2.13 18.63
CA LEU A 44 -14.29 -3.57 18.87
C LEU A 44 -14.83 -3.87 20.27
N GLU A 45 -15.71 -4.86 20.36
CA GLU A 45 -16.30 -5.29 21.63
C GLU A 45 -15.24 -5.66 22.68
N SER A 46 -14.16 -6.33 22.25
CA SER A 46 -13.01 -6.67 23.10
C SER A 46 -12.41 -5.44 23.78
N ASN A 47 -12.29 -4.33 23.05
CA ASN A 47 -11.66 -3.09 23.51
C ASN A 47 -12.62 -2.15 24.24
N GLN A 48 -13.93 -2.25 23.97
CA GLN A 48 -14.94 -1.47 24.70
C GLN A 48 -14.97 -1.80 26.19
N THR A 49 -14.59 -3.03 26.58
CA THR A 49 -14.47 -3.41 27.99
C THR A 49 -13.45 -2.55 28.75
N LEU A 50 -12.38 -2.10 28.08
CA LEU A 50 -11.33 -1.23 28.64
C LEU A 50 -11.80 0.22 28.80
N LEU A 51 -12.81 0.63 28.02
CA LEU A 51 -13.38 1.98 28.02
C LEU A 51 -14.67 2.10 28.84
N HIS A 52 -14.98 1.10 29.67
CA HIS A 52 -16.24 1.02 30.43
C HIS A 52 -16.53 2.26 31.32
N GLY A 53 -15.50 2.98 31.75
CA GLY A 53 -15.66 4.24 32.50
C GLY A 53 -15.95 5.48 31.63
N LEU A 54 -15.61 5.43 30.33
CA LEU A 54 -15.71 6.54 29.38
C LEU A 54 -16.93 6.39 28.46
N LEU A 55 -17.29 5.15 28.10
CA LEU A 55 -18.43 4.82 27.25
C LEU A 55 -19.50 4.16 28.12
N GLN A 56 -20.54 4.92 28.49
CA GLN A 56 -21.61 4.39 29.35
C GLN A 56 -22.27 3.16 28.70
N ARG A 57 -22.27 2.05 29.45
CA ARG A 57 -22.77 0.73 29.07
C ARG A 57 -24.23 0.77 28.62
N GLY A 58 -24.46 0.71 27.31
CA GLY A 58 -25.71 0.21 26.75
C GLY A 58 -25.43 -1.16 26.16
N GLN A 59 -25.91 -2.23 26.79
CA GLN A 59 -26.01 -3.54 26.14
C GLN A 59 -26.89 -3.38 24.90
N ASN A 60 -26.25 -3.19 23.76
CA ASN A 60 -26.82 -3.28 22.44
C ASN A 60 -25.64 -3.41 21.48
N GLN A 61 -25.30 -4.68 21.28
CA GLN A 61 -24.48 -5.20 20.21
C GLN A 61 -24.87 -4.52 18.91
N MET A 62 -23.97 -3.73 18.35
CA MET A 62 -23.99 -3.40 16.94
C MET A 62 -22.57 -3.61 16.48
N GLY A 63 -22.39 -4.52 15.52
CA GLY A 63 -21.07 -4.76 14.96
C GLY A 63 -20.64 -3.55 14.14
N ASN A 64 -19.38 -3.56 13.76
CA ASN A 64 -18.84 -2.52 12.90
C ASN A 64 -19.29 -2.71 11.44
N GLU A 65 -20.34 -3.49 11.15
CA GLU A 65 -20.70 -3.90 9.78
C GLU A 65 -21.00 -2.71 8.86
N GLU A 66 -21.72 -1.69 9.35
CA GLU A 66 -22.03 -0.50 8.55
C GLU A 66 -20.76 0.31 8.23
N THR A 67 -19.85 0.44 9.20
CA THR A 67 -18.56 1.11 9.04
C THR A 67 -17.63 0.31 8.12
N ILE A 68 -17.58 -1.01 8.26
CA ILE A 68 -16.85 -1.94 7.39
C ILE A 68 -17.36 -1.82 5.94
N SER A 69 -18.67 -1.87 5.74
CA SER A 69 -19.28 -1.74 4.41
C SER A 69 -18.90 -0.40 3.76
N TYR A 70 -18.95 0.67 4.54
CA TYR A 70 -18.56 2.00 4.10
C TYR A 70 -17.06 2.10 3.76
N ILE A 71 -16.18 1.51 4.57
CA ILE A 71 -14.74 1.46 4.25
C ILE A 71 -14.51 0.69 2.95
N LYS A 72 -15.20 -0.45 2.75
CA LYS A 72 -15.12 -1.23 1.51
C LYS A 72 -15.62 -0.46 0.29
N GLU A 73 -16.67 0.34 0.43
CA GLU A 73 -17.13 1.28 -0.60
C GLU A 73 -16.03 2.30 -0.93
N LYS A 74 -15.43 2.94 0.07
CA LYS A 74 -14.34 3.90 -0.13
C LYS A 74 -13.11 3.30 -0.79
N ILE A 75 -12.75 2.07 -0.45
CA ILE A 75 -11.64 1.34 -1.12
C ILE A 75 -11.91 1.16 -2.62
N ARG A 76 -13.18 1.01 -3.04
CA ARG A 76 -13.55 0.86 -4.46
C ARG A 76 -13.62 2.20 -5.20
N GLU A 77 -14.00 3.28 -4.50
CA GLU A 77 -14.13 4.62 -5.08
C GLU A 77 -12.80 5.34 -5.25
N VAL A 78 -11.88 5.20 -4.29
CA VAL A 78 -10.64 5.98 -4.24
C VAL A 78 -9.58 5.34 -5.13
N PRO A 79 -9.00 6.07 -6.10
CA PRO A 79 -7.90 5.56 -6.92
C PRO A 79 -6.69 5.20 -6.05
N SER A 80 -5.97 4.13 -6.41
CA SER A 80 -4.98 3.53 -5.50
C SER A 80 -3.94 4.56 -5.04
N SER A 81 -3.84 4.70 -3.73
CA SER A 81 -2.92 5.59 -3.02
C SER A 81 -2.57 4.94 -1.67
N GLU A 82 -1.54 5.43 -1.00
CA GLU A 82 -1.19 4.99 0.36
C GLU A 82 -2.37 5.06 1.33
N ARG A 83 -3.32 5.97 1.09
CA ARG A 83 -4.53 6.12 1.91
C ARG A 83 -5.45 4.90 1.82
N VAL A 84 -5.51 4.24 0.67
CA VAL A 84 -6.28 2.99 0.52
C VAL A 84 -5.64 1.87 1.34
N ILE A 85 -4.30 1.81 1.42
CA ILE A 85 -3.57 0.86 2.27
C ILE A 85 -3.96 1.07 3.75
N ASN A 86 -4.06 2.33 4.20
CA ASN A 86 -4.55 2.61 5.55
C ASN A 86 -5.99 2.12 5.79
N LEU A 87 -6.88 2.19 4.79
CA LEU A 87 -8.21 1.60 4.91
C LEU A 87 -8.19 0.07 5.04
N PHE A 88 -7.24 -0.62 4.41
CA PHE A 88 -7.02 -2.05 4.65
C PHE A 88 -6.54 -2.32 6.08
N HIS A 89 -5.65 -1.50 6.62
CA HIS A 89 -5.30 -1.58 8.04
C HIS A 89 -6.53 -1.37 8.92
N CYS A 90 -7.40 -0.42 8.59
CA CYS A 90 -8.65 -0.20 9.33
C CYS A 90 -9.58 -1.41 9.30
N LEU A 91 -9.73 -2.08 8.14
CA LEU A 91 -10.49 -3.33 8.06
C LEU A 91 -9.84 -4.42 8.91
N HIS A 92 -8.51 -4.52 8.88
CA HIS A 92 -7.77 -5.48 9.72
C HIS A 92 -7.99 -5.21 11.22
N GLU A 93 -7.92 -3.96 11.68
CA GLU A 93 -8.25 -3.59 13.07
C GLU A 93 -9.71 -3.93 13.44
N LEU A 94 -10.62 -3.97 12.46
CA LEU A 94 -12.02 -4.34 12.65
C LEU A 94 -12.26 -5.86 12.52
N ASN A 95 -11.19 -6.67 12.43
CA ASN A 95 -11.22 -8.11 12.17
C ASN A 95 -11.94 -8.50 10.86
N ASP A 96 -11.95 -7.62 9.87
CA ASP A 96 -12.44 -7.91 8.52
C ASP A 96 -11.26 -8.21 7.58
N HIS A 97 -11.15 -9.48 7.19
CA HIS A 97 -10.09 -9.95 6.30
C HIS A 97 -10.60 -10.34 4.90
N SER A 98 -11.88 -10.10 4.59
CA SER A 98 -12.51 -10.68 3.40
C SER A 98 -11.88 -10.23 2.08
N LEU A 99 -11.42 -8.97 2.00
CA LEU A 99 -10.74 -8.45 0.80
C LEU A 99 -9.30 -8.96 0.69
N VAL A 100 -8.64 -9.19 1.83
CA VAL A 100 -7.30 -9.79 1.87
C VAL A 100 -7.36 -11.25 1.40
N GLU A 101 -8.34 -12.00 1.88
CA GLU A 101 -8.59 -13.38 1.47
C GLU A 101 -8.93 -13.50 -0.03
N GLU A 102 -9.57 -12.49 -0.63
CA GLU A 102 -9.79 -12.43 -2.08
C GLU A 102 -8.46 -12.38 -2.84
N VAL A 103 -7.55 -11.49 -2.45
CA VAL A 103 -6.25 -11.35 -3.14
C VAL A 103 -5.30 -12.51 -2.82
N GLN A 104 -5.31 -13.04 -1.60
CA GLN A 104 -4.54 -14.24 -1.27
C GLN A 104 -4.94 -15.45 -2.11
N ARG A 105 -6.24 -15.59 -2.44
CA ARG A 105 -6.71 -16.61 -3.40
C ARG A 105 -6.16 -16.38 -4.81
N LEU A 106 -6.11 -15.12 -5.28
CA LEU A 106 -5.50 -14.79 -6.57
C LEU A 106 -4.01 -15.15 -6.60
N LEU A 107 -3.26 -14.84 -5.54
CA LEU A 107 -1.86 -15.21 -5.40
C LEU A 107 -1.64 -16.72 -5.31
N SER A 108 -2.56 -17.44 -4.67
CA SER A 108 -2.48 -18.91 -4.54
C SER A 108 -2.75 -19.62 -5.87
N ALA A 109 -3.43 -18.96 -6.81
CA ALA A 109 -3.74 -19.50 -8.13
C ALA A 109 -2.51 -19.49 -9.09
N GLY A 110 -1.42 -18.83 -8.73
CA GLY A 110 -0.18 -18.77 -9.51
C GLY A 110 0.39 -17.36 -9.62
N THR A 111 1.17 -17.10 -10.67
CA THR A 111 1.65 -15.75 -10.98
C THR A 111 0.51 -14.85 -11.44
N LEU A 112 0.56 -13.56 -11.09
CA LEU A 112 -0.38 -12.56 -11.60
C LEU A 112 0.03 -12.04 -12.99
N SER A 113 1.02 -12.64 -13.64
CA SER A 113 1.47 -12.25 -14.98
C SER A 113 0.31 -12.35 -15.98
N GLY A 114 -0.24 -11.21 -16.39
CA GLY A 114 -1.37 -11.10 -17.32
C GLY A 114 -2.74 -10.97 -16.66
N ALA A 115 -2.82 -10.85 -15.33
CA ALA A 115 -4.06 -10.53 -14.64
C ALA A 115 -4.42 -9.05 -14.78
N GLU A 116 -5.70 -8.74 -15.00
CA GLU A 116 -6.22 -7.38 -14.84
C GLU A 116 -6.73 -7.21 -13.40
N LEU A 117 -6.05 -6.36 -12.63
CA LEU A 117 -6.45 -6.07 -11.25
C LEU A 117 -7.21 -4.75 -11.18
N SER A 118 -8.32 -4.74 -10.45
CA SER A 118 -8.99 -3.50 -10.07
C SER A 118 -8.12 -2.64 -9.13
N PRO A 119 -8.36 -1.32 -9.00
CA PRO A 119 -7.63 -0.48 -8.05
C PRO A 119 -7.66 -0.98 -6.60
N ALA A 120 -8.79 -1.57 -6.19
CA ALA A 120 -8.94 -2.19 -4.87
C ALA A 120 -8.06 -3.44 -4.71
N GLN A 121 -7.98 -4.30 -5.74
CA GLN A 121 -7.13 -5.50 -5.73
C GLN A 121 -5.64 -5.15 -5.74
N TRP A 122 -5.23 -4.11 -6.48
CA TRP A 122 -3.87 -3.57 -6.39
C TRP A 122 -3.52 -3.13 -4.96
N SER A 123 -4.41 -2.36 -4.35
CA SER A 123 -4.21 -1.85 -2.99
C SER A 123 -4.17 -2.98 -1.96
N ALA A 124 -5.04 -3.98 -2.11
CA ALA A 124 -5.03 -5.19 -1.29
C ALA A 124 -3.73 -6.00 -1.47
N LEU A 125 -3.22 -6.13 -2.70
CA LEU A 125 -1.95 -6.80 -2.97
C LEU A 125 -0.79 -6.10 -2.25
N VAL A 126 -0.70 -4.77 -2.36
CA VAL A 126 0.32 -3.99 -1.63
C VAL A 126 0.18 -4.20 -0.13
N PHE A 127 -1.04 -4.11 0.42
CA PHE A 127 -1.28 -4.35 1.83
C PHE A 127 -0.80 -5.73 2.28
N VAL A 128 -1.15 -6.80 1.55
CA VAL A 128 -0.72 -8.17 1.86
C VAL A 128 0.79 -8.30 1.87
N LEU A 129 1.48 -7.70 0.90
CA LEU A 129 2.92 -7.77 0.80
C LEU A 129 3.62 -7.00 1.92
N LEU A 130 3.09 -5.84 2.32
CA LEU A 130 3.65 -5.01 3.39
C LEU A 130 3.34 -5.52 4.80
N THR A 131 2.26 -6.28 4.97
CA THR A 131 1.83 -6.80 6.29
C THR A 131 2.19 -8.28 6.51
N SER A 132 2.81 -8.91 5.53
CA SER A 132 3.34 -10.27 5.67
C SER A 132 4.35 -10.35 6.81
N GLU A 133 4.24 -11.39 7.65
CA GLU A 133 5.20 -11.65 8.73
C GLU A 133 6.63 -11.90 8.20
N GLN A 134 6.73 -12.37 6.96
CA GLN A 134 8.01 -12.52 6.28
C GLN A 134 8.44 -11.17 5.73
N LYS A 135 9.54 -10.63 6.27
CA LYS A 135 10.17 -9.44 5.73
C LYS A 135 10.51 -9.66 4.26
N LEU A 136 9.91 -8.85 3.39
CA LEU A 136 10.16 -8.93 1.96
C LEU A 136 11.51 -8.26 1.65
N ASP A 137 12.58 -9.05 1.75
CA ASP A 137 13.95 -8.57 1.47
C ASP A 137 14.15 -8.35 -0.04
N GLU A 138 13.50 -9.18 -0.84
CA GLU A 138 13.59 -9.18 -2.30
C GLU A 138 12.21 -9.11 -2.94
N PHE A 139 11.98 -8.01 -3.67
CA PHE A 139 10.87 -7.84 -4.57
C PHE A 139 11.21 -8.35 -5.96
N ASP A 140 10.35 -9.20 -6.51
CA ASP A 140 10.49 -9.74 -7.86
C ASP A 140 9.23 -9.45 -8.67
N LEU A 141 9.32 -8.47 -9.58
CA LEU A 141 8.18 -8.04 -10.39
C LEU A 141 7.69 -9.14 -11.34
N LYS A 142 8.54 -10.12 -11.69
CA LYS A 142 8.17 -11.25 -12.56
C LYS A 142 7.14 -12.17 -11.91
N LYS A 143 7.01 -12.14 -10.58
CA LYS A 143 5.96 -12.88 -9.85
C LYS A 143 4.58 -12.23 -10.02
N TYR A 144 4.55 -10.96 -10.41
CA TYR A 144 3.34 -10.14 -10.56
C TYR A 144 3.13 -9.74 -12.02
N ILE A 145 2.75 -8.48 -12.28
CA ILE A 145 2.46 -7.97 -13.61
C ILE A 145 3.70 -7.22 -14.15
N ARG A 146 4.30 -7.76 -15.22
CA ARG A 146 5.49 -7.21 -15.90
C ARG A 146 5.10 -6.00 -16.76
N SER A 147 5.04 -4.82 -16.15
CA SER A 147 4.81 -3.54 -16.84
C SER A 147 5.21 -2.35 -15.97
N ASP A 148 5.35 -1.16 -16.57
CA ASP A 148 5.52 0.09 -15.83
C ASP A 148 4.37 0.33 -14.84
N GLU A 149 3.13 0.04 -15.25
CA GLU A 149 1.97 0.19 -14.37
C GLU A 149 2.07 -0.76 -13.17
N GLY A 150 2.52 -2.00 -13.39
CA GLY A 150 2.75 -2.96 -12.31
C GLY A 150 3.79 -2.49 -11.30
N LEU A 151 4.92 -1.95 -11.78
CA LEU A 151 5.94 -1.37 -10.90
C LEU A 151 5.40 -0.18 -10.11
N LEU A 152 4.71 0.75 -10.78
CA LEU A 152 4.16 1.96 -10.14
C LEU A 152 3.12 1.63 -9.08
N ARG A 153 2.24 0.65 -9.34
CA ARG A 153 1.24 0.19 -8.36
C ARG A 153 1.88 -0.52 -7.17
N LEU A 154 3.01 -1.18 -7.37
CA LEU A 154 3.76 -1.89 -6.33
C LEU A 154 4.90 -1.06 -5.73
N GLN A 155 5.00 0.22 -6.07
CA GLN A 155 6.04 1.11 -5.57
C GLN A 155 6.20 1.07 -4.05
N PRO A 156 5.12 1.08 -3.22
CA PRO A 156 5.29 1.01 -1.76
C PRO A 156 6.01 -0.26 -1.29
N VAL A 157 5.87 -1.38 -2.00
CA VAL A 157 6.56 -2.63 -1.71
C VAL A 157 8.04 -2.53 -2.09
N VAL A 158 8.33 -1.91 -3.23
CA VAL A 158 9.69 -1.66 -3.71
C VAL A 158 10.47 -0.76 -2.74
N GLU A 159 9.82 0.29 -2.22
CA GLU A 159 10.41 1.21 -1.22
C GLU A 159 10.85 0.49 0.07
N GLU A 160 10.12 -0.55 0.46
CA GLU A 160 10.37 -1.34 1.66
C GLU A 160 11.36 -2.51 1.44
N SER A 161 11.74 -2.77 0.19
CA SER A 161 12.61 -3.89 -0.20
C SER A 161 14.09 -3.51 -0.17
N GLN A 162 14.97 -4.50 0.04
CA GLN A 162 16.41 -4.31 -0.15
C GLN A 162 16.86 -4.62 -1.57
N LYS A 163 16.16 -5.53 -2.25
CA LYS A 163 16.47 -5.96 -3.61
C LYS A 163 15.24 -5.87 -4.49
N ALA A 164 15.42 -5.40 -5.72
CA ALA A 164 14.37 -5.37 -6.74
C ALA A 164 14.85 -6.08 -8.01
N GLN A 165 14.25 -7.24 -8.31
CA GLN A 165 14.41 -7.97 -9.57
C GLN A 165 13.36 -7.43 -10.55
N LEU A 166 13.81 -6.55 -11.44
CA LEU A 166 12.99 -5.85 -12.43
C LEU A 166 13.39 -6.20 -13.86
N ASN A 167 14.29 -7.18 -14.02
CA ASN A 167 14.83 -7.57 -15.30
C ASN A 167 13.77 -8.24 -16.19
N SER A 168 13.83 -7.98 -17.49
CA SER A 168 12.89 -8.52 -18.48
C SER A 168 11.43 -8.12 -18.19
N CYS A 169 11.13 -7.02 -17.50
CA CYS A 169 9.77 -6.68 -17.09
C CYS A 169 9.01 -5.79 -18.07
N GLY A 170 9.57 -5.49 -19.24
CA GLY A 170 8.95 -4.59 -20.22
C GLY A 170 8.88 -3.15 -19.71
N LEU A 171 9.85 -2.74 -18.90
CA LEU A 171 9.92 -1.43 -18.29
C LEU A 171 10.52 -0.40 -19.26
N THR A 172 10.08 0.84 -19.12
CA THR A 172 10.52 1.99 -19.92
C THR A 172 11.13 3.08 -19.02
N GLU A 173 11.44 4.24 -19.59
CA GLU A 173 11.87 5.43 -18.85
C GLU A 173 10.86 5.85 -17.76
N ARG A 174 9.57 5.55 -17.94
CA ARG A 174 8.53 5.84 -16.93
C ARG A 174 8.80 5.17 -15.59
N SER A 175 9.27 3.91 -15.62
CA SER A 175 9.69 3.19 -14.41
C SER A 175 10.96 3.77 -13.80
N CYS A 176 11.85 4.31 -14.63
CA CYS A 176 13.10 4.91 -14.18
C CYS A 176 12.85 6.17 -13.35
N THR A 177 11.92 7.04 -13.75
CA THR A 177 11.50 8.21 -12.94
C THR A 177 10.97 7.79 -11.58
N ALA A 178 10.15 6.74 -11.51
CA ALA A 178 9.63 6.24 -10.24
C ALA A 178 10.74 5.69 -9.33
N LEU A 179 11.66 4.89 -9.90
CA LEU A 179 12.82 4.39 -9.17
C LEU A 179 13.73 5.51 -8.69
N ALA A 180 13.95 6.56 -9.49
CA ALA A 180 14.72 7.73 -9.08
C ALA A 180 14.08 8.45 -7.88
N CYS A 181 12.75 8.60 -7.88
CA CYS A 181 12.00 9.10 -6.73
C CYS A 181 12.17 8.22 -5.47
N ILE A 182 12.24 6.90 -5.61
CA ILE A 182 12.51 6.00 -4.48
C ILE A 182 13.95 6.18 -4.00
N LEU A 183 14.93 6.15 -4.90
CA LEU A 183 16.36 6.21 -4.58
C LEU A 183 16.77 7.54 -3.95
N SER A 184 16.07 8.62 -4.28
CA SER A 184 16.25 9.95 -3.68
C SER A 184 15.61 10.12 -2.31
N LYS A 185 14.85 9.14 -1.78
CA LYS A 185 14.31 9.21 -0.42
C LYS A 185 15.38 8.79 0.60
N PRO A 186 15.61 9.54 1.69
CA PRO A 186 16.50 9.11 2.78
C PRO A 186 16.06 7.81 3.47
N SER A 187 14.77 7.46 3.34
CA SER A 187 14.19 6.23 3.88
C SER A 187 14.35 5.01 2.96
N SER A 188 14.93 5.18 1.76
CA SER A 188 15.08 4.09 0.81
C SER A 188 15.93 2.96 1.36
N LYS A 189 15.43 1.73 1.24
CA LYS A 189 16.13 0.51 1.69
C LYS A 189 16.80 -0.24 0.54
N LEU A 190 16.59 0.21 -0.71
CA LEU A 190 17.09 -0.45 -1.90
C LEU A 190 18.62 -0.42 -1.95
N LYS A 191 19.20 -1.61 -2.07
CA LYS A 191 20.64 -1.87 -2.22
C LYS A 191 20.98 -2.47 -3.57
N ASN A 192 20.08 -3.30 -4.14
CA ASN A 192 20.33 -3.95 -5.41
C ASN A 192 19.11 -3.82 -6.33
N VAL A 193 19.32 -3.29 -7.53
CA VAL A 193 18.30 -3.18 -8.57
C VAL A 193 18.84 -3.82 -9.84
N ASP A 194 18.11 -4.79 -10.37
CA ASP A 194 18.38 -5.38 -11.69
C ASP A 194 17.32 -4.95 -12.69
N LEU A 195 17.69 -4.08 -13.62
CA LEU A 195 16.85 -3.54 -14.70
C LEU A 195 17.20 -4.15 -16.07
N SER A 196 18.05 -5.17 -16.11
CA SER A 196 18.54 -5.74 -17.37
C SER A 196 17.40 -6.22 -18.28
N ASP A 197 17.61 -6.23 -19.60
CA ASP A 197 16.63 -6.68 -20.60
C ASP A 197 15.31 -5.87 -20.55
N ASN A 198 15.42 -4.54 -20.45
CA ASN A 198 14.29 -3.60 -20.53
C ASN A 198 14.62 -2.44 -21.48
N SER A 199 13.64 -1.89 -22.18
CA SER A 199 13.86 -0.80 -23.15
C SER A 199 13.84 0.59 -22.50
N ILE A 200 14.68 0.82 -21.49
CA ILE A 200 14.71 2.09 -20.73
C ILE A 200 15.44 3.22 -21.47
N GLY A 201 16.40 2.89 -22.35
CA GLY A 201 17.16 3.83 -23.14
C GLY A 201 17.96 4.88 -22.34
N ASP A 202 18.52 5.86 -23.05
CA ASP A 202 19.34 6.91 -22.46
C ASP A 202 18.55 7.84 -21.53
N ILE A 203 17.26 8.03 -21.82
CA ILE A 203 16.34 8.81 -20.97
C ILE A 203 16.18 8.11 -19.62
N GLY A 204 15.98 6.80 -19.60
CA GLY A 204 15.90 6.04 -18.34
C GLY A 204 17.16 6.17 -17.49
N VAL A 205 18.35 6.14 -18.11
CA VAL A 205 19.63 6.36 -17.41
C VAL A 205 19.71 7.77 -16.81
N GLN A 206 19.31 8.80 -17.58
CA GLN A 206 19.27 10.18 -17.09
C GLN A 206 18.35 10.32 -15.86
N GLU A 207 17.15 9.73 -15.93
CA GLU A 207 16.19 9.75 -14.80
C GLU A 207 16.79 9.06 -13.57
N LEU A 208 17.34 7.86 -13.72
CA LEU A 208 17.98 7.13 -12.61
C LEU A 208 19.13 7.92 -11.98
N SER A 209 19.96 8.57 -12.80
CA SER A 209 21.11 9.35 -12.35
C SER A 209 20.68 10.44 -11.35
N SER A 210 19.57 11.13 -11.62
CA SER A 210 19.04 12.16 -10.71
C SER A 210 18.68 11.63 -9.31
N GLY A 211 18.24 10.37 -9.21
CA GLY A 211 17.96 9.71 -7.94
C GLY A 211 19.23 9.28 -7.20
N LEU A 212 20.25 8.85 -7.96
CA LEU A 212 21.54 8.39 -7.45
C LEU A 212 22.43 9.54 -6.95
N GLU A 213 22.23 10.76 -7.45
CA GLU A 213 22.92 11.97 -6.96
C GLU A 213 22.62 12.28 -5.47
N ASN A 214 21.59 11.66 -4.89
CA ASN A 214 21.32 11.84 -3.47
C ASN A 214 22.45 11.25 -2.62
N PRO A 215 23.11 12.03 -1.74
CA PRO A 215 24.20 11.54 -0.90
C PRO A 215 23.78 10.46 0.10
N ASN A 216 22.48 10.30 0.36
CA ASN A 216 21.92 9.25 1.21
C ASN A 216 21.46 8.01 0.41
N CYS A 217 21.69 7.97 -0.90
CA CYS A 217 21.35 6.81 -1.71
C CYS A 217 22.15 5.59 -1.22
N ALA A 218 21.45 4.57 -0.74
CA ALA A 218 22.05 3.35 -0.20
C ALA A 218 22.28 2.27 -1.27
N LEU A 219 22.11 2.60 -2.56
CA LEU A 219 22.21 1.64 -3.64
C LEU A 219 23.67 1.17 -3.82
N GLU A 220 23.87 -0.14 -3.74
CA GLU A 220 25.18 -0.80 -3.87
C GLU A 220 25.37 -1.40 -5.27
N THR A 221 24.28 -1.76 -5.95
CA THR A 221 24.34 -2.38 -7.28
C THR A 221 23.16 -1.96 -8.14
N LEU A 222 23.47 -1.50 -9.35
CA LEU A 222 22.53 -1.27 -10.43
C LEU A 222 22.99 -2.07 -11.66
N ARG A 223 22.11 -2.92 -12.22
CA ARG A 223 22.41 -3.69 -13.44
C ARG A 223 21.54 -3.19 -14.59
N LEU A 224 22.19 -2.85 -15.72
CA LEU A 224 21.59 -2.25 -16.91
C LEU A 224 21.99 -3.00 -18.19
N SER A 225 22.16 -4.32 -18.12
CA SER A 225 22.54 -5.10 -19.31
C SER A 225 21.39 -5.15 -20.31
N ASP A 226 21.65 -5.06 -21.61
CA ASP A 226 20.63 -5.12 -22.67
C ASP A 226 19.48 -4.10 -22.50
N CYS A 227 19.82 -2.89 -22.07
CA CYS A 227 18.84 -1.84 -21.75
C CYS A 227 18.51 -0.85 -22.89
N SER A 228 18.95 -1.15 -24.13
CA SER A 228 18.88 -0.23 -25.28
C SER A 228 19.56 1.14 -25.05
N ILE A 229 20.63 1.14 -24.25
CA ILE A 229 21.45 2.32 -23.94
C ILE A 229 22.50 2.53 -25.04
N THR A 230 22.65 3.77 -25.50
CA THR A 230 23.67 4.16 -26.49
C THR A 230 24.94 4.67 -25.80
N GLU A 231 25.99 4.95 -26.57
CA GLU A 231 27.22 5.56 -26.05
C GLU A 231 26.96 6.89 -25.32
N GLU A 232 25.95 7.66 -25.73
CA GLU A 232 25.58 8.91 -25.05
C GLU A 232 25.04 8.67 -23.65
N GLY A 233 24.29 7.58 -23.45
CA GLY A 233 23.77 7.19 -22.14
C GLY A 233 24.87 6.71 -21.19
N TYR A 234 25.92 6.04 -21.69
CA TYR A 234 27.06 5.63 -20.86
C TYR A 234 27.98 6.79 -20.43
N ALA A 235 27.92 7.92 -21.13
CA ALA A 235 28.75 9.09 -20.88
C ALA A 235 28.17 10.05 -19.82
N ARG A 236 26.94 9.82 -19.36
CA ARG A 236 26.24 10.62 -18.34
C ARG A 236 26.35 9.97 -16.96
#